data_AF-A0A834HXC1-F1
#
_entry.id   AF-A0A834HXC1-F1
#
_cell.length_a   1.000
_cell.length_b   1.000
_cell.length_c   1.000
_cell.angle_alpha   90.00
_cell.angle_beta   90.00
_cell.angle_gamma   90.00
#
_symmetry.space_group_name_H-M   'P 1'
#
loop_
_entity.id
_entity.type
_entity.pdbx_description
1 polymer ?
#
loop_
_entity_poly.entity_id
_entity_poly.type
_entity_poly.pdbx_seq_one_letter_code
_entity_poly.pdbx_strand_id
1 'polypeptide(L)'
;MSSLKCKYDADAYCYICGQFIKVRDVKYELNTSHVLREAYEVYFNCPVRNQDKTWAPHVPCNICKRCLEGWYRGERRSIKFATPVFGENQKITSTKSSEAKVKARAFAGQQI
;
A
#
# COMPACT_ATOMS: atom_id res chain seq x y z
N MET A 1 10.03 -20.06 -27.89
CA MET A 1 9.48 -19.65 -26.57
C MET A 1 8.95 -18.24 -26.69
N SER A 2 7.63 -18.06 -26.63
CA SER A 2 7.00 -16.75 -26.75
C SER A 2 7.36 -15.91 -25.53
N SER A 3 8.17 -14.88 -25.71
CA SER A 3 8.42 -13.90 -24.64
C SER A 3 7.10 -13.16 -24.40
N LEU A 4 6.38 -13.51 -23.34
CA LEU A 4 5.25 -12.73 -22.83
C LEU A 4 5.81 -11.42 -22.28
N LYS A 5 6.15 -10.47 -23.17
CA LYS A 5 6.49 -9.11 -22.78
C LYS A 5 5.18 -8.43 -22.39
N CYS A 6 5.09 -8.03 -21.12
CA CYS A 6 3.95 -7.26 -20.63
C CYS A 6 3.85 -5.96 -21.45
N LYS A 7 2.65 -5.62 -21.93
CA LYS A 7 2.42 -4.41 -22.74
C LYS A 7 2.75 -3.12 -21.97
N TYR A 8 2.61 -3.18 -20.64
CA TYR A 8 2.80 -2.06 -19.74
C TYR A 8 3.86 -2.41 -18.68
N ASP A 9 4.59 -1.39 -18.28
CA ASP A 9 5.54 -1.46 -17.18
C ASP A 9 4.82 -1.80 -15.85
N ALA A 10 5.52 -2.46 -14.92
CA ALA A 10 4.96 -2.81 -13.61
C ALA A 10 4.50 -1.57 -12.83
N ASP A 11 5.20 -0.44 -12.98
CA ASP A 11 4.89 0.84 -12.35
C ASP A 11 3.75 1.59 -13.05
N ALA A 12 3.10 0.97 -14.05
CA ALA A 12 1.80 1.42 -14.53
C ALA A 12 0.65 0.99 -13.62
N TYR A 13 0.91 0.09 -12.65
CA TYR A 13 -0.08 -0.41 -11.71
C TYR A 13 0.25 0.03 -10.28
N CYS A 14 -0.77 0.10 -9.43
CA CYS A 14 -0.60 0.42 -8.02
C CYS A 14 -0.21 -0.82 -7.22
N TYR A 15 0.85 -0.73 -6.40
CA TYR A 15 1.24 -1.81 -5.50
C TYR A 15 0.14 -2.24 -4.51
N ILE A 16 -0.65 -1.28 -4.00
CA ILE A 16 -1.61 -1.51 -2.91
C ILE A 16 -2.94 -2.08 -3.43
N CYS A 17 -3.50 -1.48 -4.48
CA CYS A 17 -4.83 -1.86 -5.00
C CYS A 17 -4.79 -2.57 -6.36
N GLY A 18 -3.63 -2.68 -7.01
CA GLY A 18 -3.47 -3.31 -8.33
C GLY A 18 -4.10 -2.53 -9.50
N GLN A 19 -4.70 -1.36 -9.26
CA GLN A 19 -5.33 -0.58 -10.31
C GLN A 19 -4.30 0.17 -11.17
N PHE A 20 -4.65 0.38 -12.43
CA PHE A 20 -3.85 1.18 -13.36
C PHE A 20 -3.73 2.63 -12.88
N ILE A 21 -2.50 3.13 -12.80
CA ILE A 21 -2.18 4.51 -12.46
C ILE A 21 -2.30 5.33 -13.74
N LYS A 22 -3.11 6.40 -13.72
CA LYS A 22 -3.26 7.23 -14.91
C LYS A 22 -1.91 7.89 -15.22
N VAL A 23 -1.57 8.03 -16.49
CA VAL A 23 -0.28 8.61 -16.94
C VAL A 23 0.00 9.99 -16.34
N ARG A 24 -1.05 10.74 -15.99
CA ARG A 24 -0.95 12.08 -15.40
C ARG A 24 -0.85 12.09 -13.87
N ASP A 25 -1.00 10.94 -13.22
CA ASP A 25 -0.90 10.85 -11.76
C ASP A 25 0.57 10.88 -11.34
N VAL A 26 0.84 11.57 -10.23
CA VAL A 26 2.17 11.58 -9.62
C VAL A 26 2.50 10.19 -9.09
N LYS A 27 3.62 9.64 -9.55
CA LYS A 27 4.18 8.38 -9.06
C LYS A 27 5.06 8.67 -7.85
N TYR A 28 4.89 7.87 -6.80
CA TYR A 28 5.70 7.96 -5.58
C TYR A 28 6.38 6.63 -5.37
N GLU A 29 7.66 6.63 -5.03
CA GLU A 29 8.34 5.39 -4.69
C GLU A 29 7.93 4.93 -3.29
N LEU A 30 7.45 3.69 -3.20
CA LEU A 30 7.02 3.11 -1.94
C LEU A 30 8.19 2.93 -0.97
N ASN A 31 9.37 2.57 -1.48
CA ASN A 31 10.55 2.29 -0.67
C ASN A 31 11.19 3.56 -0.07
N THR A 32 11.01 4.71 -0.72
CA THR A 32 11.64 5.98 -0.32
C THR A 32 10.86 6.68 0.80
N SER A 33 9.57 6.37 0.96
CA SER A 33 8.73 6.94 2.03
C SER A 33 8.62 6.01 3.23
N HIS A 34 9.37 6.30 4.29
CA HIS A 34 9.31 5.54 5.55
C HIS A 34 7.89 5.50 6.12
N VAL A 35 7.19 6.65 6.13
CA VAL A 35 5.82 6.76 6.64
C VAL A 35 4.86 5.87 5.86
N LEU A 36 5.01 5.82 4.53
CA LEU A 36 4.11 5.02 3.70
C LEU A 36 4.37 3.53 3.85
N ARG A 37 5.65 3.14 3.94
CA ARG A 37 6.05 1.76 4.24
C ARG A 37 5.50 1.32 5.57
N GLU A 38 5.80 2.05 6.64
CA GLU A 38 5.34 1.74 8.00
C GLU A 38 3.81 1.69 8.09
N ALA A 39 3.11 2.67 7.51
CA ALA A 39 1.65 2.66 7.46
C ALA A 39 1.11 1.42 6.74
N TYR A 40 1.75 0.96 5.66
CA TYR A 40 1.39 -0.27 4.97
C TYR A 40 1.57 -1.48 5.90
N GLU A 41 2.73 -1.60 6.55
CA GLU A 41 3.02 -2.74 7.42
C GLU A 41 2.05 -2.82 8.60
N VAL A 42 1.72 -1.68 9.21
CA VAL A 42 0.79 -1.62 10.33
C VAL A 42 -0.65 -1.86 9.86
N TYR A 43 -1.06 -1.33 8.69
CA TYR A 43 -2.42 -1.50 8.17
C TYR A 43 -2.71 -2.93 7.71
N PHE A 44 -1.77 -3.52 6.96
CA PHE A 44 -1.91 -4.85 6.38
C PHE A 44 -1.35 -5.96 7.27
N ASN A 45 -0.64 -5.60 8.34
CA ASN A 45 0.12 -6.53 9.19
C ASN A 45 1.06 -7.42 8.36
N CYS A 46 1.66 -6.85 7.32
CA CYS A 46 2.55 -7.53 6.38
C CYS A 46 3.59 -6.54 5.83
N PRO A 47 4.89 -6.90 5.80
CA PRO A 47 5.91 -6.02 5.25
C PRO A 47 5.72 -5.82 3.74
N VAL A 48 6.21 -4.69 3.24
CA VAL A 48 6.32 -4.46 1.79
C VAL A 48 7.35 -5.46 1.22
N ARG A 49 6.96 -6.22 0.20
CA ARG A 49 7.77 -7.29 -0.42
C ARG A 49 7.95 -7.09 -1.92
N ASN A 50 8.97 -7.73 -2.47
CA ASN A 50 9.28 -7.80 -3.91
C ASN A 50 9.63 -6.45 -4.56
N GLN A 51 10.02 -5.44 -3.78
CA GLN A 51 10.45 -4.12 -4.31
C GLN A 51 11.84 -4.18 -4.98
N ASP A 52 12.52 -5.31 -4.90
CA ASP A 52 13.76 -5.64 -5.62
C ASP A 52 13.49 -6.16 -7.03
N LYS A 53 12.23 -6.49 -7.36
CA LYS A 53 11.87 -7.22 -8.58
C LYS A 53 11.20 -6.31 -9.58
N THR A 54 11.72 -6.32 -10.80
CA THR A 54 11.22 -5.50 -11.92
C THR A 54 9.78 -5.80 -12.36
N TRP A 55 9.22 -6.96 -11.99
CA TRP A 55 7.84 -7.31 -12.29
C TRP A 55 6.84 -6.77 -11.26
N ALA A 56 7.30 -6.36 -10.07
CA ALA A 56 6.45 -5.86 -9.02
C ALA A 56 6.31 -4.33 -9.15
N PRO A 57 5.12 -3.76 -8.89
CA PRO A 57 4.99 -2.31 -8.85
C PRO A 57 5.79 -1.71 -7.70
N HIS A 58 6.59 -0.68 -7.98
CA HIS A 58 7.34 0.07 -6.96
C HIS A 58 6.56 1.29 -6.44
N VAL A 59 5.42 1.56 -7.06
CA VAL A 59 4.66 2.80 -6.84
C VAL A 59 3.23 2.51 -6.39
N PRO A 60 2.68 3.27 -5.42
CA PRO A 60 1.26 3.29 -5.13
C PRO A 60 0.56 4.43 -5.88
N CYS A 61 -0.72 4.27 -6.18
CA CYS A 61 -1.52 5.37 -6.72
C CYS A 61 -1.76 6.46 -5.65
N ASN A 62 -1.99 7.69 -6.10
CA ASN A 62 -2.19 8.84 -5.23
C ASN A 62 -3.35 8.64 -4.23
N ILE A 63 -4.42 7.98 -4.67
CA ILE A 63 -5.58 7.68 -3.80
C ILE A 63 -5.17 6.74 -2.65
N CYS A 64 -4.43 5.67 -2.94
CA CYS A 64 -3.97 4.72 -1.92
C CYS A 64 -2.99 5.40 -0.96
N LYS A 65 -2.04 6.18 -1.48
CA LYS A 65 -1.10 6.97 -0.68
C LYS A 65 -1.84 7.88 0.30
N ARG A 66 -2.73 8.75 -0.20
CA ARG A 66 -3.48 9.70 0.64
C ARG A 66 -4.40 9.00 1.65
N CYS A 67 -5.02 7.88 1.27
CA CYS A 67 -5.84 7.11 2.20
C CYS A 67 -5.00 6.47 3.31
N LEU A 68 -3.86 5.90 2.98
CA LEU A 68 -2.98 5.20 3.91
C LEU A 68 -2.29 6.18 4.87
N GLU A 69 -1.74 7.28 4.35
CA GLU A 69 -1.15 8.35 5.16
C GLU A 69 -2.19 9.03 6.06
N GLY A 70 -3.38 9.34 5.53
CA GLY A 70 -4.47 9.91 6.32
C GLY A 70 -5.00 8.95 7.38
N TRP A 71 -4.97 7.65 7.11
CA TRP A 71 -5.28 6.64 8.13
C TRP A 71 -4.20 6.59 9.22
N TYR A 72 -2.92 6.63 8.83
CA TYR A 72 -1.79 6.62 9.75
C TYR A 72 -1.79 7.84 10.69
N ARG A 73 -2.13 9.02 10.17
CA ARG A 73 -2.33 10.26 10.96
C ARG A 73 -3.58 10.25 11.84
N GLY A 74 -4.47 9.26 11.67
CA GLY A 74 -5.72 9.17 12.41
C GLY A 74 -6.87 10.03 11.86
N GLU A 75 -6.68 10.69 10.71
CA GLU A 75 -7.68 11.52 10.02
C GLU A 75 -8.77 10.68 9.30
N ARG A 76 -8.47 9.39 9.03
CA ARG A 76 -9.40 8.48 8.33
C ARG A 76 -9.64 7.19 9.09
N ARG A 77 -10.90 6.72 9.04
CA ARG A 77 -11.28 5.49 9.75
C ARG A 77 -10.91 4.20 9.02
N SER A 78 -10.85 4.18 7.70
CA SER A 78 -10.54 2.98 6.92
C SER A 78 -10.18 3.33 5.49
N ILE A 79 -9.43 2.44 4.83
CA ILE A 79 -9.13 2.52 3.40
C ILE A 79 -10.15 1.65 2.69
N LYS A 80 -10.90 2.23 1.73
CA LYS A 80 -12.01 1.52 1.06
C LYS A 80 -11.59 0.37 0.13
N PHE A 81 -10.31 0.26 -0.21
CA PHE A 81 -9.85 -0.53 -1.38
C PHE A 81 -8.69 -1.49 -1.09
N ALA A 82 -8.62 -2.04 0.11
CA ALA A 82 -7.50 -2.86 0.52
C ALA A 82 -7.86 -4.35 0.40
N THR A 83 -7.80 -4.90 -0.82
CA THR A 83 -7.48 -6.33 -0.98
C THR A 83 -6.13 -6.38 -1.68
N PRO A 84 -5.03 -6.72 -0.96
CA PRO A 84 -3.72 -6.78 -1.57
C PRO A 84 -3.72 -7.88 -2.64
N VAL A 85 -3.38 -7.51 -3.87
CA VAL A 85 -3.42 -8.42 -5.04
C VAL A 85 -2.37 -9.55 -4.95
N PHE A 86 -1.44 -9.47 -3.99
CA PHE A 86 -0.34 -10.42 -3.82
C PHE A 86 -0.51 -11.43 -2.68
N GLY A 87 -1.71 -11.58 -2.11
CA GLY A 87 -1.97 -12.54 -1.04
C GLY A 87 -3.25 -13.34 -1.27
N GLU A 88 -3.11 -14.64 -1.47
CA GLU A 88 -4.19 -15.59 -1.33
C GLU A 88 -4.84 -15.40 0.06
N ASN A 89 -6.14 -15.10 0.09
CA ASN A 89 -7.00 -15.12 1.28
C ASN A 89 -6.76 -14.10 2.41
N GLN A 90 -6.71 -12.79 2.12
CA GLN A 90 -7.05 -11.78 3.15
C GLN A 90 -8.09 -10.77 2.68
N LYS A 91 -9.36 -11.10 2.93
CA LYS A 91 -10.45 -10.12 3.05
C LYS A 91 -10.11 -9.24 4.26
N ILE A 92 -9.74 -7.98 4.03
CA ILE A 92 -9.61 -7.00 5.12
C ILE A 92 -11.03 -6.55 5.47
N THR A 93 -11.71 -7.34 6.30
CA THR A 93 -12.96 -6.93 6.91
C THR A 93 -12.69 -5.77 7.88
N SER A 94 -13.63 -4.83 7.95
CA SER A 94 -13.61 -3.60 8.79
C SER A 94 -13.04 -3.79 10.21
N THR A 95 -13.15 -4.99 10.77
CA THR A 95 -12.65 -5.42 12.09
C THR A 95 -11.13 -5.36 12.26
N LYS A 96 -10.32 -5.67 11.23
CA LYS A 96 -8.84 -5.59 11.33
C LYS A 96 -8.32 -4.15 11.34
N SER A 97 -9.10 -3.22 10.78
CA SER A 97 -8.76 -1.79 10.73
C SER A 97 -8.84 -1.10 12.09
N SER A 98 -9.60 -1.62 13.06
CA SER A 98 -9.66 -1.10 14.43
C SER A 98 -8.42 -1.50 15.23
N GLU A 99 -8.00 -2.76 15.17
CA GLU A 99 -6.80 -3.26 15.86
C GLU A 99 -5.53 -2.61 15.32
N ALA A 100 -5.44 -2.44 14.00
CA ALA A 100 -4.34 -1.74 13.35
C ALA A 100 -4.23 -0.27 13.81
N LYS A 101 -5.35 0.41 14.09
CA LYS A 101 -5.32 1.78 14.64
C LYS A 101 -4.86 1.83 16.09
N VAL A 102 -5.24 0.84 16.91
CA VAL A 102 -4.78 0.75 18.30
C VAL A 102 -3.26 0.57 18.32
N LYS A 103 -2.72 -0.29 17.44
CA LYS A 103 -1.27 -0.43 17.25
C LYS A 103 -0.62 0.86 16.74
N ALA A 104 -1.14 1.48 15.67
CA ALA A 104 -0.59 2.74 15.14
C ALA A 104 -0.57 3.87 16.19
N ARG A 105 -1.64 4.01 16.99
CA ARG A 105 -1.72 5.00 18.08
C ARG A 105 -0.79 4.68 19.24
N ALA A 106 -0.62 3.40 19.60
CA ALA A 106 0.33 2.99 20.63
C ALA A 106 1.78 3.30 20.24
N PHE A 107 2.15 3.10 18.98
CA PHE A 107 3.49 3.44 18.46
C PHE A 107 3.71 4.95 18.29
N ALA A 108 2.73 5.69 17.77
CA ALA A 108 2.82 7.14 17.64
C ALA A 108 2.89 7.86 19.00
N GLY A 109 2.33 7.26 20.06
CA GLY A 109 2.43 7.76 21.45
C GLY A 109 3.74 7.41 22.16
N GLN A 110 4.64 6.66 21.52
CA GLN A 110 5.90 6.21 22.12
C GLN A 110 7.13 6.95 21.58
N GLN A 111 6.94 7.95 20.72
CA GLN A 111 7.97 8.88 20.24
C GLN A 111 7.93 10.23 20.98
N ILE A 112 7.92 10.22 22.31
CA ILE A 112 8.19 11.42 23.14
C ILE A 112 9.50 11.21 23.89
#